data_AF-A0A919SWD7-F1
#
_entry.id   AF-A0A919SWD7-F1
#
_cell.length_a   1.000
_cell.length_b   1.000
_cell.length_c   1.000
_cell.angle_alpha   90.00
_cell.angle_beta   90.00
_cell.angle_gamma   90.00
#
_symmetry.space_group_name_H-M   'P 1'
#
loop_
_entity.id
_entity.type
_entity.pdbx_description
1 polymer ?
#
loop_
_entity_poly.entity_id
_entity_poly.type
_entity_poly.pdbx_seq_one_letter_code
_entity_poly.pdbx_strand_id
1 'polypeptide(L)'
;MTNSYGPPDHYPAARRLRRPAIRASIALGLVSAAAIAEWAGSLILLGVDPASYDADQDTIDLLGAVWGVFYLYAGIEFIGWLRVAHDSIGELGIKLSWTRGWTIGAWLIPLANLVIPLLMLSEMDHAAEQRVDPAARRLGRWVFLLWAILWTAGDPFLDPSAWDDYLSSEVVAVMLGLILVIDLAAAVFAALLIWRMTGNIRISVGLAGPHGATPVAWDPTAPYAHYQQPPVPPAFPPPPSPPDLTSAPDPTSAPDPTSAPDPTSAPDPTSAPDPWSPSVPRPRPPADDQI
;
A
#
# COMPACT_ATOMS: atom_id res chain seq x y z
N MET A 1 24.74 45.20 5.24
CA MET A 1 23.66 44.32 5.74
C MET A 1 24.21 42.91 5.76
N THR A 2 24.64 42.44 6.93
CA THR A 2 25.11 41.07 7.14
C THR A 2 23.90 40.22 7.52
N ASN A 3 23.40 39.41 6.58
CA ASN A 3 22.37 38.42 6.88
C ASN A 3 22.97 37.42 7.86
N SER A 4 22.63 37.60 9.14
CA SER A 4 22.88 36.63 10.19
C SER A 4 22.06 35.40 9.85
N TYR A 5 22.72 34.39 9.29
CA TYR A 5 22.16 33.06 9.16
C TYR A 5 21.83 32.57 10.57
N GLY A 6 20.54 32.59 10.92
CA GLY A 6 20.06 31.92 12.12
C GLY A 6 20.45 30.44 12.03
N PRO A 7 20.89 29.82 13.14
CA PRO A 7 21.38 28.45 13.11
C PRO A 7 20.31 27.50 12.54
N PRO A 8 20.71 26.46 11.78
CA PRO A 8 19.82 25.51 11.08
C PRO A 8 18.91 24.67 12.00
N ASP A 9 18.86 24.98 13.30
CA ASP A 9 18.14 24.23 14.31
C ASP A 9 16.63 24.54 14.39
N HIS A 10 16.13 25.56 13.67
CA HIS A 10 14.74 26.02 13.77
C HIS A 10 13.68 25.23 12.98
N TYR A 11 14.02 24.10 12.34
CA TYR A 11 13.03 23.25 11.66
C TYR A 11 12.75 21.95 12.41
N PRO A 12 11.77 21.94 13.33
CA PRO A 12 11.37 20.72 14.01
C PRO A 12 10.87 19.65 13.02
N ALA A 13 10.31 20.06 11.86
CA ALA A 13 9.80 19.17 10.81
C ALA A 13 10.86 18.20 10.26
N ALA A 14 12.01 18.74 9.82
CA ALA A 14 13.05 17.95 9.16
C ALA A 14 13.68 16.89 10.09
N ARG A 15 13.74 17.16 11.40
CA ARG A 15 14.23 16.18 12.39
C ARG A 15 13.20 15.09 12.67
N ARG A 16 11.91 15.43 12.61
CA ARG A 16 10.81 14.49 12.86
C ARG A 16 10.75 13.37 11.82
N LEU A 17 11.16 13.62 10.57
CA LEU A 17 11.06 12.64 9.50
C LEU A 17 12.10 11.50 9.56
N ARG A 18 13.28 11.75 10.13
CA ARG A 18 14.38 10.75 10.16
C ARG A 18 14.06 9.54 11.03
N ARG A 19 13.43 9.74 12.19
CA ARG A 19 13.14 8.63 13.12
C ARG A 19 12.12 7.64 12.55
N PRO A 20 10.96 8.07 12.00
CA PRO A 20 10.03 7.18 11.31
C PRO A 20 10.66 6.47 10.12
N ALA A 21 11.45 7.16 9.30
CA ALA A 21 12.11 6.56 8.14
C ALA A 21 13.05 5.40 8.53
N ILE A 22 13.83 5.58 9.61
CA ILE A 22 14.70 4.53 10.16
C ILE A 22 13.86 3.35 10.66
N ARG A 23 12.80 3.60 11.44
CA ARG A 23 11.96 2.53 11.99
C ARG A 23 11.26 1.74 10.88
N ALA A 24 10.67 2.41 9.89
CA ALA A 24 10.07 1.76 8.73
C ALA A 24 11.10 0.91 7.96
N SER A 25 12.30 1.42 7.75
CA SER A 25 13.38 0.65 7.10
C SER A 25 13.83 -0.57 7.90
N ILE A 26 13.94 -0.45 9.23
CA ILE A 26 14.26 -1.58 10.12
C ILE A 26 13.13 -2.61 10.07
N ALA A 27 11.87 -2.17 10.10
CA ALA A 27 10.72 -3.05 10.04
C ALA A 27 10.67 -3.84 8.71
N LEU A 28 10.95 -3.18 7.58
CA LEU A 28 11.12 -3.87 6.29
C LEU A 28 12.23 -4.92 6.33
N GLY A 29 13.38 -4.60 6.94
CA GLY A 29 14.48 -5.56 7.12
C GLY A 29 14.10 -6.77 7.99
N LEU A 30 13.27 -6.57 9.03
CA LEU A 30 12.77 -7.66 9.87
C LEU A 30 11.81 -8.57 9.10
N VAL A 31 10.90 -8.02 8.29
CA VAL A 31 10.02 -8.80 7.41
C VAL A 31 10.84 -9.63 6.42
N SER A 32 11.83 -9.03 5.78
CA SER A 32 12.73 -9.73 4.86
C SER A 32 13.49 -10.87 5.55
N ALA A 33 13.98 -10.66 6.77
CA ALA A 33 14.66 -11.70 7.54
C ALA A 33 13.72 -12.84 7.93
N ALA A 34 12.49 -12.53 8.33
CA ALA A 34 11.46 -13.52 8.64
C ALA A 34 11.08 -14.35 7.40
N ALA A 35 10.91 -13.71 6.24
CA ALA A 35 10.59 -14.39 4.97
C ALA A 35 11.71 -15.37 4.54
N ILE A 36 12.98 -14.96 4.71
CA ILE A 36 14.13 -15.84 4.44
C ILE A 36 14.12 -17.04 5.41
N ALA A 37 13.82 -16.81 6.69
CA ALA A 37 13.80 -17.87 7.70
C ALA A 37 12.67 -18.87 7.43
N GLU A 38 11.48 -18.39 7.06
CA GLU A 38 10.34 -19.21 6.64
C GLU A 38 10.70 -20.07 5.43
N TRP A 39 11.21 -19.45 4.35
CA TRP A 39 11.61 -20.18 3.15
C TRP A 39 12.71 -21.22 3.41
N ALA A 40 13.72 -20.88 4.20
CA ALA A 40 14.78 -21.81 4.59
C ALA A 40 14.23 -22.97 5.43
N GLY A 41 13.28 -22.70 6.33
CA GLY A 41 12.55 -23.73 7.08
C GLY A 41 11.82 -24.68 6.14
N SER A 42 11.06 -24.15 5.19
CA SER A 42 10.34 -24.95 4.19
C SER A 42 11.26 -25.83 3.34
N LEU A 43 12.44 -25.34 2.94
CA LEU A 43 13.42 -26.16 2.23
C LEU A 43 14.00 -27.29 3.06
N ILE A 44 14.26 -27.04 4.35
CA ILE A 44 14.75 -28.08 5.26
C ILE A 44 13.68 -29.17 5.39
N LEU A 45 12.43 -28.78 5.62
CA LEU A 45 11.29 -29.69 5.77
C LEU A 45 11.02 -30.53 4.52
N LEU A 46 11.12 -29.95 3.33
CA LEU A 46 11.03 -30.68 2.05
C LEU A 46 12.12 -31.74 1.87
N GLY A 47 13.25 -31.62 2.58
CA GLY A 47 14.33 -32.60 2.59
C GLY A 47 14.17 -33.72 3.62
N VAL A 48 13.21 -33.61 4.55
CA VAL A 48 12.94 -34.63 5.58
C VAL A 48 11.95 -35.66 5.06
N ASP A 49 12.01 -36.89 5.59
CA ASP A 49 11.12 -38.00 5.25
C ASP A 49 9.63 -37.58 5.29
N PRO A 50 8.84 -37.82 4.21
CA PRO A 50 7.41 -37.51 4.16
C PRO A 50 6.60 -38.03 5.35
N ALA A 51 7.06 -39.08 6.03
CA ALA A 51 6.41 -39.60 7.23
C ALA A 51 6.43 -38.65 8.45
N SER A 52 7.22 -37.57 8.41
CA SER A 52 7.32 -36.56 9.49
C SER A 52 6.47 -35.30 9.29
N TYR A 53 5.76 -35.21 8.17
CA TYR A 53 5.07 -34.00 7.71
C TYR A 53 4.04 -33.42 8.71
N ASP A 54 3.34 -34.27 9.47
CA ASP A 54 2.31 -33.81 10.43
C ASP A 54 2.90 -32.99 11.60
N ALA A 55 4.10 -33.32 12.08
CA ALA A 55 4.77 -32.54 13.13
C ALA A 55 5.36 -31.23 12.60
N ASP A 56 5.53 -31.14 11.29
CA ASP A 56 6.18 -30.04 10.60
C ASP A 56 5.19 -28.93 10.20
N GLN A 57 3.90 -29.27 10.02
CA GLN A 57 2.85 -28.29 9.72
C GLN A 57 2.71 -27.23 10.83
N ASP A 58 2.72 -27.64 12.11
CA ASP A 58 2.67 -26.71 13.26
C ASP A 58 3.85 -25.71 13.23
N THR A 59 5.01 -26.16 12.75
CA THR A 59 6.21 -25.32 12.63
C THR A 59 6.07 -24.31 11.50
N ILE A 60 5.53 -24.73 10.35
CA ILE A 60 5.24 -23.84 9.21
C ILE A 60 4.20 -22.79 9.62
N ASP A 61 3.11 -23.19 10.26
CA ASP A 61 2.06 -22.30 10.72
C ASP A 61 2.60 -21.26 11.73
N LEU A 62 3.49 -21.69 12.64
CA LEU A 62 4.16 -20.78 13.57
C LEU A 62 5.07 -19.78 12.86
N LEU A 63 5.88 -20.23 11.89
CA LEU A 63 6.77 -19.36 11.10
C LEU A 63 5.95 -18.34 10.30
N GLY A 64 4.88 -18.77 9.64
CA GLY A 64 3.95 -17.91 8.93
C GLY A 64 3.27 -16.88 9.85
N ALA A 65 2.87 -17.29 11.06
CA ALA A 65 2.32 -16.36 12.05
C ALA A 65 3.34 -15.31 12.51
N VAL A 66 4.60 -15.73 12.77
CA VAL A 66 5.70 -14.81 13.13
C VAL A 66 5.98 -13.83 12.00
N TRP A 67 6.03 -14.32 10.76
CA TRP A 67 6.17 -13.48 9.57
C TRP A 67 5.03 -12.46 9.46
N GLY A 68 3.77 -12.91 9.63
CA GLY A 68 2.59 -12.04 9.60
C GLY A 68 2.63 -10.92 10.64
N VAL A 69 3.16 -11.19 11.85
CA VAL A 69 3.36 -10.16 12.89
C VAL A 69 4.39 -9.11 12.46
N PHE A 70 5.52 -9.54 11.89
CA PHE A 70 6.51 -8.59 11.37
C PHE A 70 5.96 -7.78 10.20
N TYR A 71 5.17 -8.41 9.32
CA TYR A 71 4.52 -7.75 8.19
C TYR A 71 3.58 -6.64 8.66
N LEU A 72 2.73 -6.93 9.65
CA LEU A 72 1.85 -5.95 10.28
C LEU A 72 2.64 -4.80 10.90
N TYR A 73 3.72 -5.10 11.62
CA TYR A 73 4.59 -4.10 12.22
C TYR A 73 5.23 -3.18 11.16
N ALA A 74 5.71 -3.74 10.05
CA ALA A 74 6.25 -2.97 8.94
C ALA A 74 5.19 -2.06 8.28
N GLY A 75 3.97 -2.57 8.09
CA GLY A 75 2.85 -1.77 7.61
C GLY A 75 2.54 -0.57 8.52
N ILE A 76 2.49 -0.79 9.84
CA ILE A 76 2.24 0.26 10.83
C ILE A 76 3.35 1.33 10.79
N GLU A 77 4.62 0.93 10.79
CA GLU A 77 5.73 1.88 10.73
C GLU A 77 5.80 2.62 9.39
N PHE A 78 5.46 1.96 8.29
CA PHE A 78 5.36 2.57 6.96
C PHE A 78 4.27 3.65 6.92
N ILE A 79 3.06 3.34 7.39
CA ILE A 79 1.94 4.30 7.48
C ILE A 79 2.31 5.46 8.42
N GLY A 80 2.97 5.16 9.55
CA GLY A 80 3.46 6.16 10.49
C GLY A 80 4.46 7.13 9.85
N TRP A 81 5.41 6.61 9.06
CA TRP A 81 6.32 7.43 8.27
C TRP A 81 5.57 8.26 7.21
N LEU A 82 4.66 7.63 6.46
CA LEU A 82 3.89 8.28 5.39
C LEU A 82 3.11 9.49 5.89
N ARG A 83 2.47 9.37 7.06
CA ARG A 83 1.76 10.47 7.71
C ARG A 83 2.68 11.63 8.07
N VAL A 84 3.86 11.34 8.62
CA VAL A 84 4.85 12.38 8.97
C VAL A 84 5.43 13.04 7.72
N ALA A 85 5.63 12.29 6.64
CA ALA A 85 6.07 12.82 5.34
C ALA A 85 5.03 13.78 4.76
N HIS A 86 3.75 13.40 4.78
CA HIS A 86 2.62 14.22 4.34
C HIS A 86 2.54 15.53 5.12
N ASP A 87 2.54 15.45 6.47
CA ASP A 87 2.51 16.64 7.34
C ASP A 87 3.70 17.58 7.04
N SER A 88 4.90 17.02 6.83
CA SER A 88 6.12 17.79 6.53
C SER A 88 6.03 18.55 5.21
N ILE A 89 5.34 18.01 4.20
CA ILE A 89 5.10 18.70 2.92
C ILE A 89 4.06 19.80 3.08
N GLY A 90 3.01 19.56 3.89
CA GLY A 90 2.01 20.58 4.21
C GLY A 90 2.61 21.81 4.90
N GLU A 91 3.61 21.62 5.76
CA GLU A 91 4.37 22.71 6.39
C GLU A 91 5.15 23.57 5.38
N LEU A 92 5.44 23.05 4.18
CA LEU A 92 6.08 23.81 3.10
C LEU A 92 5.10 24.71 2.33
N GLY A 93 3.82 24.72 2.71
CA GLY A 93 2.75 25.45 2.03
C GLY A 93 2.29 24.80 0.73
N ILE A 94 2.75 23.58 0.44
CA ILE A 94 2.34 22.83 -0.75
C ILE A 94 1.00 22.16 -0.45
N LYS A 95 -0.03 22.49 -1.23
CA LYS A 95 -1.34 21.84 -1.14
C LYS A 95 -1.29 20.50 -1.87
N LEU A 96 -1.44 19.42 -1.12
CA LEU A 96 -1.63 18.07 -1.66
C LEU A 96 -3.13 17.85 -1.95
N SER A 97 -3.44 17.09 -3.00
CA SER A 97 -4.80 16.70 -3.37
C SER A 97 -5.39 15.71 -2.36
N TRP A 98 -4.56 14.86 -1.77
CA TRP A 98 -4.98 13.89 -0.76
C TRP A 98 -4.88 14.48 0.65
N THR A 99 -5.98 14.39 1.40
CA THR A 99 -6.02 14.84 2.80
C THR A 99 -5.27 13.86 3.70
N ARG A 100 -4.89 14.35 4.90
CA ARG A 100 -4.22 13.53 5.93
C ARG A 100 -4.98 12.25 6.28
N GLY A 101 -6.32 12.26 6.23
CA GLY A 101 -7.14 11.09 6.52
C GLY A 101 -6.91 9.92 5.56
N TRP A 102 -6.63 10.21 4.29
CA TRP A 102 -6.36 9.19 3.27
C TRP A 102 -5.05 8.44 3.50
N THR A 103 -4.07 9.02 4.21
CA THR A 103 -2.81 8.32 4.53
C THR A 103 -3.02 7.04 5.33
N ILE A 104 -4.12 6.97 6.10
CA ILE A 104 -4.51 5.81 6.91
C ILE A 104 -5.69 5.09 6.25
N GLY A 105 -6.72 5.83 5.85
CA GLY A 105 -7.97 5.27 5.34
C GLY A 105 -7.82 4.47 4.05
N ALA A 106 -6.83 4.81 3.20
CA ALA A 106 -6.57 4.08 1.96
C ALA A 106 -6.22 2.60 2.18
N TRP A 107 -5.56 2.28 3.30
CA TRP A 107 -5.10 0.93 3.63
C TRP A 107 -6.22 0.01 4.13
N LEU A 108 -7.37 0.58 4.52
CA LEU A 108 -8.51 -0.18 5.04
C LEU A 108 -9.51 -0.59 3.95
N ILE A 109 -9.32 -0.11 2.72
CA ILE A 109 -10.22 -0.39 1.59
C ILE A 109 -9.46 -1.28 0.60
N PRO A 110 -9.84 -2.56 0.41
CA PRO A 110 -9.05 -3.53 -0.36
C PRO A 110 -8.63 -3.04 -1.77
N LEU A 111 -9.56 -2.46 -2.53
CA LEU A 111 -9.27 -1.92 -3.86
C LEU A 111 -8.45 -0.62 -3.81
N ALA A 112 -8.68 0.20 -2.79
CA ALA A 112 -7.99 1.48 -2.65
C ALA A 112 -6.55 1.31 -2.14
N ASN A 113 -6.29 0.22 -1.40
CA ASN A 113 -5.01 -0.16 -0.82
C ASN A 113 -3.90 -0.26 -1.87
N LEU A 114 -4.26 -0.61 -3.11
CA LEU A 114 -3.32 -0.68 -4.23
C LEU A 114 -3.08 0.69 -4.87
N VAL A 115 -4.14 1.44 -5.18
CA VAL A 115 -4.04 2.61 -6.07
C VAL A 115 -3.77 3.90 -5.30
N ILE A 116 -4.47 4.12 -4.18
CA ILE A 116 -4.41 5.42 -3.47
C ILE A 116 -3.03 5.65 -2.84
N PRO A 117 -2.41 4.69 -2.13
CA PRO A 117 -1.07 4.90 -1.58
C PRO A 117 -0.03 5.23 -2.65
N LEU A 118 -0.13 4.59 -3.82
CA LEU A 118 0.74 4.88 -4.97
C LEU A 118 0.55 6.31 -5.47
N LEU A 119 -0.69 6.77 -5.64
CA LEU A 119 -0.99 8.14 -6.06
C LEU A 119 -0.50 9.17 -5.04
N MET A 120 -0.67 8.90 -3.75
CA MET A 120 -0.20 9.76 -2.67
C MET A 120 1.32 9.88 -2.66
N LEU A 121 2.04 8.74 -2.71
CA LEU A 121 3.50 8.72 -2.76
C LEU A 121 4.03 9.45 -3.99
N SER A 122 3.42 9.23 -5.16
CA SER A 122 3.80 9.94 -6.39
C SER A 122 3.59 11.45 -6.28
N GLU A 123 2.48 11.90 -5.69
CA GLU A 123 2.20 13.33 -5.51
C GLU A 123 3.20 13.96 -4.55
N MET A 124 3.45 13.31 -3.42
CA MET A 124 4.39 13.81 -2.41
C MET A 124 5.84 13.81 -2.93
N ASP A 125 6.24 12.79 -3.71
CA ASP A 125 7.57 12.77 -4.35
C ASP A 125 7.69 13.90 -5.37
N HIS A 126 6.65 14.12 -6.19
CA HIS A 126 6.62 15.23 -7.13
C HIS A 126 6.71 16.59 -6.42
N ALA A 127 5.98 16.76 -5.32
CA ALA A 127 6.04 17.96 -4.49
C ALA A 127 7.44 18.20 -3.90
N ALA A 128 8.11 17.12 -3.46
CA ALA A 128 9.47 17.20 -2.93
C ALA A 128 10.52 17.45 -4.03
N GLU A 129 10.32 16.90 -5.23
CA GLU A 129 11.22 17.04 -6.37
C GLU A 129 11.23 18.44 -6.99
N GLN A 130 10.12 19.18 -6.92
CA GLN A 130 10.03 20.54 -7.48
C GLN A 130 11.08 21.51 -6.92
N ARG A 131 11.71 21.19 -5.78
CA ARG A 131 12.75 22.01 -5.14
C ARG A 131 14.16 21.44 -5.27
N VAL A 132 14.34 20.30 -5.95
CA VAL A 132 15.64 19.60 -6.10
C VAL A 132 16.07 19.60 -7.59
N ASP A 133 17.38 19.44 -7.81
CA ASP A 133 18.02 19.38 -9.12
C ASP A 133 17.30 18.40 -10.08
N PRO A 134 17.02 18.78 -11.35
CA PRO A 134 16.41 17.91 -12.36
C PRO A 134 17.09 16.56 -12.56
N ALA A 135 18.41 16.44 -12.36
CA ALA A 135 19.10 15.15 -12.50
C ALA A 135 18.63 14.11 -11.47
N ALA A 136 18.29 14.53 -10.25
CA ALA A 136 17.82 13.64 -9.18
C ALA A 136 16.39 13.08 -9.45
N ARG A 137 15.60 13.74 -10.31
CA ARG A 137 14.21 13.37 -10.60
C ARG A 137 14.09 12.07 -11.39
N ARG A 138 14.96 11.87 -12.39
CA ARG A 138 14.83 10.72 -13.31
C ARG A 138 15.04 9.39 -12.61
N LEU A 139 15.99 9.31 -11.67
CA LEU A 139 16.25 8.10 -10.90
C LEU A 139 15.08 7.76 -9.98
N GLY A 140 14.39 8.81 -9.50
CA GLY A 140 13.30 8.69 -8.56
C GLY A 140 12.08 7.95 -9.06
N ARG A 141 11.63 8.33 -10.25
CA ARG A 141 10.45 7.72 -10.88
C ARG A 141 10.63 6.22 -11.11
N TRP A 142 11.84 5.77 -11.44
CA TRP A 142 12.13 4.35 -11.63
C TRP A 142 12.12 3.57 -10.32
N VAL A 143 12.69 4.11 -9.24
CA VAL A 143 12.66 3.46 -7.92
C VAL A 143 11.21 3.22 -7.47
N PHE A 144 10.35 4.23 -7.63
CA PHE A 144 8.93 4.11 -7.29
C PHE A 144 8.21 3.07 -8.18
N LEU A 145 8.38 3.15 -9.51
CA LEU A 145 7.75 2.21 -10.43
C LEU A 145 8.20 0.76 -10.21
N LEU A 146 9.51 0.54 -9.98
CA LEU A 146 10.05 -0.79 -9.71
C LEU A 146 9.50 -1.34 -8.40
N TRP A 147 9.49 -0.54 -7.33
CA TRP A 147 8.86 -0.94 -6.08
C TRP A 147 7.39 -1.33 -6.27
N ALA A 148 6.61 -0.49 -6.94
CA ALA A 148 5.18 -0.72 -7.16
C ALA A 148 4.93 -2.00 -7.97
N ILE A 149 5.67 -2.19 -9.08
CA ILE A 149 5.56 -3.39 -9.91
C ILE A 149 5.92 -4.64 -9.09
N LEU A 150 7.07 -4.63 -8.41
CA LEU A 150 7.53 -5.78 -7.62
C LEU A 150 6.55 -6.14 -6.51
N TRP A 151 6.04 -5.15 -5.78
CA TRP A 151 5.05 -5.37 -4.72
C TRP A 151 3.74 -5.94 -5.27
N THR A 152 3.22 -5.40 -6.37
CA THR A 152 1.98 -5.91 -6.99
C THR A 152 2.16 -7.28 -7.66
N ALA A 153 3.38 -7.61 -8.10
CA ALA A 153 3.67 -8.88 -8.74
C ALA A 153 3.74 -10.05 -7.75
N GLY A 154 4.03 -9.80 -6.47
CA GLY A 154 4.06 -10.85 -5.44
C GLY A 154 2.67 -11.30 -4.96
N ASP A 155 1.71 -10.38 -4.90
CA ASP A 155 0.38 -10.59 -4.28
C ASP A 155 -0.47 -11.74 -4.87
N PRO A 156 -0.58 -11.94 -6.20
CA PRO A 156 -1.43 -13.00 -6.74
C PRO A 156 -0.87 -14.42 -6.51
N PHE A 157 0.37 -14.54 -6.01
CA PHE A 157 0.99 -15.83 -5.72
C PHE A 157 0.87 -16.24 -4.23
N LEU A 158 0.24 -15.42 -3.39
CA LEU A 158 0.11 -15.67 -1.95
C LEU A 158 -1.02 -16.64 -1.57
N ASP A 159 -1.73 -17.22 -2.54
CA ASP A 159 -2.71 -18.30 -2.30
C ASP A 159 -2.17 -19.65 -2.80
N PRO A 160 -1.38 -20.38 -2.00
CA PRO A 160 -0.88 -21.72 -2.33
C PRO A 160 -1.99 -22.69 -2.72
N SER A 161 -3.19 -22.54 -2.13
CA SER A 161 -4.31 -23.44 -2.35
C SER A 161 -4.85 -23.41 -3.78
N ALA A 162 -4.60 -22.31 -4.51
CA ALA A 162 -4.92 -22.22 -5.93
C ALA A 162 -4.01 -23.08 -6.81
N TRP A 163 -2.87 -23.56 -6.28
CA TRP A 163 -1.81 -24.24 -7.04
C TRP A 163 -1.58 -25.69 -6.63
N ASP A 164 -2.03 -26.10 -5.44
CA ASP A 164 -1.80 -27.42 -4.87
C ASP A 164 -2.24 -28.57 -5.78
N ASP A 165 -3.30 -28.37 -6.57
CA ASP A 165 -3.83 -29.40 -7.48
C ASP A 165 -3.04 -29.52 -8.80
N TYR A 166 -2.20 -28.53 -9.15
CA TYR A 166 -1.64 -28.40 -10.50
C TYR A 166 -0.11 -28.49 -10.58
N LEU A 167 0.61 -28.24 -9.48
CA LEU A 167 2.07 -28.14 -9.50
C LEU A 167 2.72 -29.27 -8.72
N SER A 168 3.84 -29.79 -9.23
CA SER A 168 4.68 -30.70 -8.44
C SER A 168 5.33 -29.93 -7.28
N SER A 169 5.66 -30.63 -6.19
CA SER A 169 6.35 -30.04 -5.03
C SER A 169 7.65 -29.33 -5.40
N GLU A 170 8.39 -29.83 -6.40
CA GLU A 170 9.59 -29.18 -6.94
C GLU A 170 9.26 -27.81 -7.57
N VAL A 171 8.19 -27.72 -8.34
CA VAL A 171 7.78 -26.46 -9.00
C VAL A 171 7.30 -25.45 -7.95
N VAL A 172 6.56 -25.91 -6.93
CA VAL A 172 6.15 -25.06 -5.80
C VAL A 172 7.36 -24.47 -5.08
N ALA A 173 8.38 -25.28 -4.76
CA ALA A 173 9.60 -24.81 -4.10
C ALA A 173 10.35 -23.74 -4.92
N VAL A 174 10.45 -23.93 -6.25
CA VAL A 174 11.07 -22.95 -7.16
C VAL A 174 10.26 -21.65 -7.21
N MET A 175 8.93 -21.74 -7.28
CA MET A 175 8.06 -20.57 -7.29
C MET A 175 8.15 -19.77 -5.99
N LEU A 176 8.13 -20.45 -4.83
CA LEU A 176 8.34 -19.82 -3.52
C LEU A 176 9.71 -19.11 -3.44
N GLY A 177 10.77 -19.72 -3.97
CA GLY A 177 12.07 -19.07 -4.08
C GLY A 177 12.07 -17.81 -4.95
N LEU A 178 11.33 -17.82 -6.07
CA LEU A 178 11.18 -16.66 -6.93
C LEU A 178 10.39 -15.53 -6.26
N ILE A 179 9.30 -15.87 -5.57
CA ILE A 179 8.47 -14.91 -4.81
C ILE A 179 9.33 -14.24 -3.73
N LEU A 180 10.13 -15.00 -2.98
CA LEU A 180 11.05 -14.45 -1.99
C LEU A 180 12.02 -13.44 -2.61
N VAL A 181 12.59 -13.72 -3.78
CA VAL A 181 13.49 -12.79 -4.47
C VAL A 181 12.75 -11.50 -4.87
N ILE A 182 11.51 -11.60 -5.35
CA ILE A 182 10.68 -10.45 -5.71
C ILE A 182 10.38 -9.60 -4.47
N ASP A 183 10.01 -10.23 -3.35
CA ASP A 183 9.69 -9.54 -2.09
C ASP A 183 10.92 -8.86 -1.48
N LEU A 184 12.09 -9.50 -1.52
CA LEU A 184 13.35 -8.90 -1.09
C LEU A 184 13.70 -7.68 -1.94
N ALA A 185 13.54 -7.79 -3.27
CA ALA A 185 13.74 -6.66 -4.16
C ALA A 185 12.74 -5.54 -3.83
N ALA A 186 11.45 -5.85 -3.65
CA ALA A 186 10.42 -4.88 -3.27
C ALA A 186 10.79 -4.17 -1.95
N ALA A 187 11.20 -4.90 -0.91
CA ALA A 187 11.59 -4.33 0.37
C ALA A 187 12.80 -3.38 0.25
N VAL A 188 13.80 -3.74 -0.57
CA VAL A 188 14.96 -2.87 -0.86
C VAL A 188 14.51 -1.60 -1.57
N PHE A 189 13.69 -1.70 -2.62
CA PHE A 189 13.20 -0.51 -3.33
C PHE A 189 12.28 0.36 -2.45
N ALA A 190 11.49 -0.25 -1.56
CA ALA A 190 10.68 0.47 -0.57
C ALA A 190 11.57 1.27 0.39
N ALA A 191 12.62 0.66 0.93
CA ALA A 191 13.59 1.34 1.79
C ALA A 191 14.29 2.50 1.04
N LEU A 192 14.74 2.26 -0.20
CA LEU A 192 15.34 3.30 -1.04
C LEU A 192 14.37 4.46 -1.31
N LEU A 193 13.10 4.18 -1.58
CA LEU A 193 12.05 5.18 -1.75
C LEU A 193 11.89 6.03 -0.47
N ILE A 194 11.78 5.38 0.69
CA ILE A 194 11.66 6.04 2.00
C ILE A 194 12.85 6.98 2.24
N TRP A 195 14.08 6.49 2.03
CA TRP A 195 15.30 7.26 2.25
C TRP A 195 15.43 8.44 1.30
N ARG A 196 15.17 8.21 0.01
CA ARG A 196 15.22 9.23 -1.03
C ARG A 196 14.21 10.34 -0.75
N MET A 197 12.96 9.98 -0.53
CA MET A 197 11.88 10.93 -0.28
C MET A 197 12.11 11.72 1.00
N THR A 198 12.58 11.04 2.06
CA THR A 198 13.02 11.69 3.31
C THR A 198 14.15 12.69 3.06
N GLY A 199 15.12 12.35 2.21
CA GLY A 199 16.20 13.25 1.79
C GLY A 199 15.67 14.48 1.06
N ASN A 200 14.81 14.28 0.06
CA ASN A 200 14.23 15.36 -0.76
C ASN A 200 13.40 16.34 0.09
N ILE A 201 12.56 15.82 1.00
CA ILE A 201 11.77 16.65 1.92
C ILE A 201 12.69 17.45 2.85
N ARG A 202 13.75 16.82 3.38
CA ARG A 202 14.71 17.51 4.26
C ARG A 202 15.46 18.63 3.55
N ILE A 203 15.90 18.41 2.31
CA ILE A 203 16.52 19.44 1.47
C ILE A 203 15.51 20.56 1.23
N SER A 204 14.27 20.22 0.87
CA SER A 204 13.19 21.18 0.62
C SER A 204 12.85 22.06 1.82
N VAL A 205 12.85 21.49 3.04
CA VAL A 205 12.67 22.23 4.30
C VAL A 205 13.89 23.10 4.60
N GLY A 206 15.10 22.58 4.38
CA GLY A 206 16.34 23.34 4.59
C GLY A 206 16.44 24.58 3.69
N LEU A 207 16.01 24.45 2.44
CA LEU A 207 15.91 25.57 1.48
C LEU A 207 14.82 26.58 1.86
N ALA A 208 13.82 26.19 2.66
CA ALA A 208 12.65 27.03 2.94
C ALA A 208 12.92 28.19 3.91
N GLY A 209 14.03 28.19 4.67
CA GLY A 209 14.60 29.39 5.35
C GLY A 209 13.73 30.09 6.44
N PRO A 210 14.28 30.53 7.60
CA PRO A 210 13.47 31.21 8.64
C PRO A 210 13.00 32.60 8.18
N HIS A 211 13.57 33.11 7.10
CA HIS A 211 13.11 34.33 6.43
C HIS A 211 11.87 34.10 5.57
N GLY A 212 11.37 32.86 5.56
CA GLY A 212 10.47 32.40 4.53
C GLY A 212 11.14 32.55 3.17
N ALA A 213 10.53 31.92 2.20
CA ALA A 213 10.29 32.73 1.04
C ALA A 213 9.59 34.03 1.52
N THR A 214 10.27 35.19 1.49
CA THR A 214 9.65 36.22 0.64
C THR A 214 9.41 35.43 -0.65
N PRO A 215 8.14 35.14 -1.04
CA PRO A 215 7.87 34.36 -2.25
C PRO A 215 8.84 34.91 -3.27
N VAL A 216 9.84 34.11 -3.68
CA VAL A 216 10.95 34.60 -4.50
C VAL A 216 10.26 35.44 -5.54
N ALA A 217 10.40 36.78 -5.43
CA ALA A 217 9.48 37.69 -6.10
C ALA A 217 9.65 37.31 -7.55
N TRP A 218 8.61 36.66 -8.09
CA TRP A 218 8.72 35.70 -9.18
C TRP A 218 9.60 36.35 -10.23
N ASP A 219 10.88 35.98 -10.31
CA ASP A 219 11.81 36.70 -11.17
C ASP A 219 11.51 36.17 -12.56
N PRO A 220 10.79 36.92 -13.40
CA PRO A 220 10.38 36.41 -14.69
C PRO A 220 11.58 36.24 -15.63
N THR A 221 12.77 36.68 -15.21
CA THR A 221 14.02 36.57 -15.95
C THR A 221 14.89 35.38 -15.51
N ALA A 222 14.53 34.66 -14.44
CA ALA A 222 15.24 33.45 -14.06
C ALA A 222 15.06 32.39 -15.17
N PRO A 223 16.14 31.77 -15.68
CA PRO A 223 16.09 30.85 -16.83
C PRO A 223 15.28 29.56 -16.60
N TYR A 224 14.74 29.37 -15.39
CA TYR A 224 13.85 28.27 -15.02
C TYR A 224 12.37 28.70 -14.85
N ALA A 225 12.05 29.99 -15.04
CA ALA A 225 10.69 30.52 -15.06
C ALA A 225 9.81 29.88 -16.15
N HIS A 226 10.40 29.16 -17.11
CA HIS A 226 9.70 28.48 -18.17
C HIS A 226 9.04 27.15 -17.76
N TYR A 227 9.20 26.69 -16.51
CA TYR A 227 8.30 25.67 -15.95
C TYR A 227 6.99 26.36 -15.61
N GLN A 228 6.25 26.64 -16.68
CA GLN A 228 4.95 27.26 -16.70
C GLN A 228 4.07 26.62 -15.63
N GLN A 229 3.41 27.46 -14.82
CA GLN A 229 2.08 27.10 -14.38
C GLN A 229 1.35 26.56 -15.62
N PRO A 230 0.82 25.32 -15.60
CA PRO A 230 0.02 24.84 -16.72
C PRO A 230 -0.95 25.96 -17.09
N PRO A 231 -1.05 26.30 -18.39
CA PRO A 231 -1.79 27.48 -18.84
C PRO A 231 -3.11 27.50 -18.09
N VAL A 232 -3.37 28.60 -17.37
CA VAL A 232 -4.62 28.79 -16.64
C VAL A 232 -5.70 28.35 -17.62
N PRO A 233 -6.44 27.26 -17.32
CA PRO A 233 -7.48 26.79 -18.22
C PRO A 233 -8.33 28.01 -18.58
N PRO A 234 -8.65 28.23 -19.87
CA PRO A 234 -9.47 29.37 -20.26
C PRO A 234 -10.63 29.44 -19.29
N ALA A 235 -10.82 30.60 -18.67
CA ALA A 235 -11.81 30.78 -17.61
C ALA A 235 -13.10 30.11 -18.09
N PHE A 236 -13.58 29.12 -17.34
CA PHE A 236 -14.87 28.51 -17.67
C PHE A 236 -15.86 29.66 -17.80
N PRO A 237 -16.68 29.69 -18.88
CA PRO A 237 -17.73 30.68 -18.98
C PRO A 237 -18.50 30.65 -17.66
N PRO A 238 -18.86 31.83 -17.10
CA PRO A 238 -19.61 31.88 -15.86
C PRO A 238 -20.79 30.92 -16.01
N PRO A 239 -21.08 30.09 -14.99
CA PRO A 239 -22.24 29.21 -15.06
C PRO A 239 -23.44 30.06 -15.47
N PRO A 240 -24.29 29.57 -16.40
CA PRO A 240 -25.49 30.29 -16.77
C PRO A 240 -26.23 30.69 -15.49
N SER A 241 -26.73 31.92 -15.46
CA SER A 241 -27.49 32.41 -14.30
C SER A 241 -28.53 31.36 -13.94
N PRO A 242 -28.63 30.97 -12.66
CA PRO A 242 -29.61 29.99 -12.25
C PRO A 242 -30.98 30.47 -12.74
N PRO A 243 -31.81 29.58 -13.33
CA PRO A 243 -33.15 29.95 -13.75
C PRO A 243 -33.88 30.58 -12.57
N ASP A 244 -34.58 31.69 -12.83
CA ASP A 244 -35.34 32.44 -11.84
C ASP A 244 -36.37 31.48 -11.19
N LEU A 245 -36.12 31.10 -9.93
CA LEU A 245 -36.93 30.11 -9.19
C LEU A 245 -38.25 30.71 -8.66
N THR A 246 -38.75 31.79 -9.26
CA THR A 246 -39.96 32.50 -8.83
C THR A 246 -41.27 31.82 -9.23
N SER A 247 -41.24 30.56 -9.65
CA SER A 247 -42.45 29.76 -9.88
C SER A 247 -42.21 28.33 -9.46
N ALA A 248 -42.18 28.10 -8.14
CA ALA A 248 -42.40 26.76 -7.62
C ALA A 248 -43.80 26.32 -8.08
N PRO A 249 -43.94 25.22 -8.85
CA PRO A 249 -45.25 24.69 -9.18
C PRO A 249 -45.99 24.31 -7.90
N ASP A 250 -47.29 24.63 -7.86
CA ASP A 250 -48.17 24.25 -6.76
C ASP A 250 -47.97 22.77 -6.42
N PRO A 251 -47.89 22.39 -5.13
CA PRO A 251 -47.72 21.01 -4.72
C PRO A 251 -48.89 20.18 -5.23
N THR A 252 -48.66 19.48 -6.34
CA THR A 252 -49.60 18.48 -6.84
C THR A 252 -49.70 17.40 -5.78
N SER A 253 -50.93 17.12 -5.35
CA SER A 253 -51.27 16.20 -4.28
C SER A 253 -50.47 14.90 -4.39
N ALA A 254 -49.77 14.55 -3.31
CA ALA A 254 -49.00 13.32 -3.22
C ALA A 254 -49.93 12.12 -3.53
N PRO A 255 -49.51 11.17 -4.37
CA PRO A 255 -50.29 9.97 -4.64
C PRO A 255 -50.47 9.15 -3.37
N ASP A 256 -51.66 8.62 -3.18
CA ASP A 256 -52.01 7.76 -2.04
C ASP A 256 -51.01 6.59 -1.91
N PRO A 257 -50.59 6.25 -0.67
CA PRO A 257 -49.65 5.16 -0.44
C PRO A 257 -50.29 3.85 -0.93
N THR A 258 -49.75 3.32 -2.01
CA THR A 258 -50.09 1.98 -2.49
C THR A 258 -49.67 0.98 -1.42
N SER A 259 -50.64 0.21 -0.93
CA SER A 259 -50.44 -0.79 0.12
C SER A 259 -49.30 -1.74 -0.24
N ALA A 260 -48.36 -1.91 0.68
CA ALA A 260 -47.24 -2.82 0.52
C ALA A 260 -47.76 -4.25 0.31
N PRO A 261 -47.15 -5.03 -0.60
CA PRO A 261 -47.52 -6.43 -0.80
C PRO A 261 -47.24 -7.25 0.46
N ASP A 262 -48.16 -8.18 0.75
CA ASP A 262 -48.05 -9.11 1.89
C ASP A 262 -46.75 -9.92 1.81
N PRO A 263 -46.07 -10.15 2.95
CA PRO A 263 -44.85 -10.95 2.98
C PRO A 263 -45.16 -12.38 2.57
N THR A 264 -44.58 -12.80 1.45
CA THR A 264 -44.57 -14.19 0.99
C THR A 264 -43.95 -15.07 2.08
N SER A 265 -44.71 -16.06 2.55
CA SER A 265 -44.28 -17.05 3.53
C SER A 265 -42.95 -17.69 3.14
N ALA A 266 -41.99 -17.69 4.07
CA ALA A 266 -40.71 -18.35 3.89
C ALA A 266 -40.90 -19.86 3.66
N PRO A 267 -40.09 -20.49 2.80
CA PRO A 267 -40.14 -21.93 2.57
C PRO A 267 -39.74 -22.71 3.82
N ASP A 268 -40.42 -23.84 4.04
CA ASP A 268 -40.15 -24.75 5.16
C ASP A 268 -38.69 -25.24 5.14
N PRO A 269 -38.03 -25.34 6.31
CA PRO A 269 -36.68 -25.87 6.40
C PRO A 269 -36.67 -27.37 6.03
N THR A 270 -36.04 -27.67 4.89
CA THR A 270 -35.70 -29.04 4.48
C THR A 270 -34.95 -29.75 5.60
N SER A 271 -35.50 -30.88 6.05
CA SER A 271 -34.93 -31.70 7.13
C SER A 271 -33.50 -32.12 6.80
N ALA A 272 -32.59 -31.84 7.74
CA ALA A 272 -31.20 -32.28 7.66
C ALA A 272 -31.10 -33.82 7.68
N PRO A 273 -30.15 -34.42 6.95
CA PRO A 273 -29.93 -35.87 6.94
C PRO A 273 -29.46 -36.39 8.30
N ASP A 274 -29.97 -37.57 8.65
CA ASP A 274 -29.79 -38.24 9.94
C ASP A 274 -28.33 -38.72 10.13
N PRO A 275 -27.59 -38.28 11.17
CA PRO A 275 -26.17 -38.57 11.35
C PRO A 275 -25.83 -40.03 11.71
N TRP A 276 -26.82 -40.92 11.81
CA TRP A 276 -26.64 -42.29 12.33
C TRP A 276 -26.73 -43.40 11.28
N SER A 277 -26.51 -43.11 10.00
CA SER A 277 -26.42 -44.18 8.99
C SER A 277 -25.10 -44.96 9.16
N PRO A 278 -25.15 -46.26 9.54
CA PRO A 278 -23.94 -47.05 9.75
C PRO A 278 -23.18 -47.25 8.44
N SER A 279 -21.88 -46.99 8.48
CA SER A 279 -20.96 -47.13 7.36
C SER A 279 -20.98 -48.56 6.81
N VAL A 280 -21.39 -48.73 5.55
CA VAL A 280 -21.29 -50.01 4.83
C VAL A 280 -19.80 -50.39 4.74
N PRO A 281 -19.39 -51.59 5.19
CA PRO A 281 -18.00 -52.03 5.10
C PRO A 281 -17.56 -52.12 3.64
N ARG A 282 -16.46 -51.45 3.27
CA ARG A 282 -15.86 -51.61 1.94
C ARG A 282 -15.35 -53.03 1.75
N PRO A 283 -15.54 -53.64 0.56
CA PRO A 283 -14.93 -54.92 0.21
C PRO A 283 -13.41 -54.82 0.29
N ARG A 284 -12.79 -55.80 0.94
CA ARG A 284 -11.34 -55.94 1.03
C ARG A 284 -10.80 -56.33 -0.37
N PRO A 285 -9.77 -55.65 -0.91
CA PRO A 285 -9.18 -56.06 -2.19
C PRO A 285 -8.56 -57.46 -2.06
N PRO A 286 -8.59 -58.27 -3.15
CA PRO A 286 -7.96 -59.58 -3.17
C PRO A 286 -6.45 -59.45 -2.96
N ALA A 287 -5.90 -60.36 -2.15
CA ALA A 287 -4.46 -60.49 -1.99
C ALA A 287 -3.88 -61.03 -3.29
N ASP A 288 -3.06 -60.21 -3.96
CA ASP A 288 -2.24 -60.69 -5.07
C ASP A 288 -1.10 -61.54 -4.50
N ASP A 289 -1.23 -62.85 -4.66
CA ASP A 289 -0.15 -63.82 -4.51
C ASP A 289 0.90 -63.55 -5.60
N GLN A 290 2.03 -62.93 -5.23
CA GLN A 290 3.21 -62.87 -6.10
C GLN A 290 4.03 -64.15 -5.95
N ILE A 291 4.16 -64.87 -7.07
CA ILE A 291 5.08 -66.00 -7.32
C ILE A 291 6.40 -65.44 -7.85
#